data_AF-A0A4U1D1V5-F1
#
_entry.id   AF-A0A4U1D1V5-F1
#
_cell.length_a   1.000
_cell.length_b   1.000
_cell.length_c   1.000
_cell.angle_alpha   90.00
_cell.angle_beta   90.00
_cell.angle_gamma   90.00
#
_symmetry.space_group_name_H-M   'P 1'
#
loop_
_entity.id
_entity.type
_entity.pdbx_description
1 polymer ?
#
loop_
_entity_poly.entity_id
_entity_poly.type
_entity_poly.pdbx_seq_one_letter_code
_entity_poly.pdbx_strand_id
1 'polypeptide(L)' 'MKEIISGLSLLFIIQGIGGLINHLTNGGKSWFLVNYIDAFQGFEIVLDIVFIAVGGIIALATRKITSSKSNK' A
#
# COMPACT_ATOMS: atom_id res chain seq x y z
N MET A 1 -17.38 7.70 1.60
CA MET A 1 -16.44 7.13 2.59
C MET A 1 -15.88 5.77 2.19
N LYS A 2 -16.72 4.75 1.94
CA LYS A 2 -16.25 3.40 1.56
C LYS A 2 -15.41 3.36 0.27
N GLU A 3 -15.85 4.09 -0.75
CA GLU A 3 -15.10 4.33 -2.01
C GLU A 3 -13.70 4.91 -1.74
N ILE A 4 -13.62 5.93 -0.87
CA ILE A 4 -12.36 6.60 -0.49
C ILE A 4 -11.42 5.62 0.24
N ILE A 5 -11.94 4.83 1.17
CA ILE A 5 -11.16 3.80 1.88
C ILE A 5 -10.66 2.72 0.92
N SER A 6 -11.49 2.32 -0.05
CA SER A 6 -11.10 1.38 -1.10
C SER A 6 -10.00 1.96 -2.00
N GLY A 7 -10.12 3.23 -2.39
CA GLY A 7 -9.10 3.94 -3.16
C GLY A 7 -7.78 4.08 -2.40
N LEU A 8 -7.83 4.42 -1.11
CA LEU A 8 -6.65 4.46 -0.23
C LEU A 8 -5.98 3.10 -0.09
N SER A 9 -6.77 2.04 0.13
CA SER A 9 -6.26 0.66 0.19
C SER A 9 -5.53 0.27 -1.10
N LEU A 10 -6.14 0.57 -2.26
CA LEU A 10 -5.51 0.33 -3.55
C LEU A 10 -4.22 1.13 -3.71
N LEU A 11 -4.23 2.41 -3.32
CA LEU A 11 -3.04 3.27 -3.34
C LEU A 11 -1.91 2.70 -2.50
N PHE A 12 -2.18 2.21 -1.29
CA PHE A 12 -1.17 1.57 -0.44
C PHE A 12 -0.57 0.31 -1.08
N ILE A 13 -1.41 -0.52 -1.70
CA ILE A 13 -0.94 -1.73 -2.40
C ILE A 13 -0.05 -1.36 -3.60
N ILE A 14 -0.49 -0.41 -4.44
CA ILE A 14 0.28 0.04 -5.60
C ILE A 14 1.60 0.69 -5.16
N GLN A 15 1.56 1.50 -4.10
CA GLN A 15 2.75 2.14 -3.53
C GLN A 15 3.76 1.10 -3.05
N GLY A 16 3.32 0.12 -2.27
CA GLY A 16 4.22 -0.89 -1.74
C GLY A 16 4.74 -1.88 -2.80
N ILE A 17 3.88 -2.38 -3.70
CA ILE A 17 4.33 -3.29 -4.77
C ILE A 17 5.27 -2.56 -5.74
N GLY A 18 4.88 -1.35 -6.16
CA GLY A 18 5.67 -0.58 -7.11
C GLY A 18 6.99 -0.10 -6.51
N GLY A 19 6.99 0.34 -5.25
CA GLY A 19 8.21 0.69 -4.51
C GLY A 19 9.15 -0.51 -4.38
N LEU A 20 8.60 -1.67 -4.05
CA LEU A 20 9.39 -2.90 -3.94
C LEU A 20 10.06 -3.26 -5.27
N ILE A 21 9.30 -3.23 -6.38
CA ILE A 21 9.85 -3.48 -7.71
C ILE A 21 10.93 -2.45 -8.03
N ASN A 22 10.69 -1.17 -7.77
CA ASN A 22 11.65 -0.09 -8.02
C ASN A 22 12.98 -0.33 -7.31
N HIS A 23 12.95 -0.69 -6.02
CA HIS A 23 14.16 -0.98 -5.24
C HIS A 23 14.87 -2.25 -5.71
N LEU A 24 14.12 -3.27 -6.13
CA LEU A 24 14.70 -4.51 -6.68
C LEU A 24 15.33 -4.32 -8.07
N THR A 25 14.91 -3.30 -8.84
CA THR A 25 15.43 -3.01 -10.19
C THR A 25 16.45 -1.86 -10.22
N ASN A 26 17.35 -1.77 -9.24
CA ASN A 26 18.38 -0.74 -9.11
C ASN A 26 17.89 0.70 -8.80
N GLY A 27 16.64 0.88 -8.36
CA GLY A 27 16.19 1.94 -7.46
C GLY A 27 16.56 3.39 -7.80
N GLY A 28 15.85 3.99 -8.74
CA GLY A 28 15.87 5.45 -8.97
C GLY A 28 14.79 6.19 -8.16
N LYS A 29 14.85 7.54 -8.12
CA LYS A 29 13.78 8.39 -7.58
C LYS A 29 12.51 8.24 -8.43
N SER A 30 11.65 7.30 -8.03
CA SER A 30 10.34 7.06 -8.63
C SER A 30 9.23 7.68 -7.77
N TRP A 31 8.01 7.78 -8.31
CA TRP A 31 6.81 8.36 -7.66
C TRP A 31 6.43 7.75 -6.30
N PHE A 32 7.12 6.70 -5.85
CA PHE A 32 6.89 6.07 -4.55
C PHE A 32 7.35 6.97 -3.41
N LEU A 33 6.49 7.14 -2.41
CA LEU A 33 6.72 8.07 -1.31
C LEU A 33 8.01 7.77 -0.53
N VAL A 34 8.35 6.49 -0.44
CA VAL A 34 9.56 5.96 0.19
C VAL A 34 10.86 6.49 -0.42
N ASN A 35 10.86 6.91 -1.69
CA ASN A 35 12.04 7.46 -2.36
C ASN A 35 12.35 8.93 -2.00
N TYR A 36 11.40 9.64 -1.40
CA TYR A 36 11.49 11.08 -1.16
C TYR A 36 11.71 11.45 0.31
N ILE A 37 11.67 10.47 1.21
CA ILE A 37 11.78 10.69 2.65
C ILE A 37 13.12 10.12 3.13
N ASP A 38 14.03 11.01 3.52
CA ASP A 38 15.37 10.63 3.97
C ASP A 38 15.35 9.75 5.23
N ALA A 39 14.32 9.86 6.07
CA ALA A 39 14.15 9.01 7.25
C ALA A 39 13.91 7.54 6.92
N PHE A 40 13.59 7.22 5.65
CA PHE A 40 13.29 5.89 5.17
C PHE A 40 14.47 5.25 4.44
N GLN A 41 15.59 5.97 4.34
CA GLN A 41 16.79 5.53 3.65
C GLN A 41 17.40 4.31 4.37
N GLY A 42 17.57 3.19 3.64
CA GLY A 42 17.99 1.90 4.17
C GLY A 42 16.87 0.99 4.73
N PHE A 43 15.63 1.48 4.82
CA PHE A 43 14.45 0.71 5.25
C PHE A 43 13.38 0.63 4.16
N GLU A 44 13.72 0.97 2.92
CA GLU A 44 12.74 1.21 1.87
C GLU A 44 11.92 -0.04 1.56
N ILE A 45 12.59 -1.18 1.41
CA ILE A 45 11.95 -2.50 1.20
C ILE A 45 11.03 -2.88 2.36
N VAL A 46 11.41 -2.55 3.60
CA VAL A 46 10.57 -2.84 4.78
C VAL A 46 9.29 -2.01 4.72
N LEU A 47 9.39 -0.73 4.35
CA LEU A 47 8.23 0.15 4.21
C LEU A 47 7.32 -0.27 3.05
N ASP A 48 7.90 -0.73 1.95
CA ASP A 48 7.15 -1.28 0.82
C ASP A 48 6.30 -2.48 1.28
N ILE A 49 6.88 -3.41 2.03
CA ILE A 49 6.18 -4.55 2.62
C ILE A 49 5.09 -4.09 3.60
N VAL A 50 5.36 -3.09 4.43
CA VAL A 50 4.37 -2.51 5.36
C VAL A 50 3.20 -1.92 4.58
N PHE A 51 3.45 -1.16 3.50
CA PHE A 51 2.38 -0.60 2.68
C PHE A 51 1.53 -1.69 2.01
N ILE A 52 2.15 -2.78 1.52
CA ILE A 52 1.41 -3.94 1.00
C ILE A 52 0.53 -4.56 2.09
N ALA A 53 1.10 -4.81 3.28
CA ALA A 53 0.38 -5.44 4.38
C ALA A 53 -0.81 -4.58 4.86
N VAL A 54 -0.58 -3.29 5.09
CA VAL A 54 -1.62 -2.34 5.51
C VAL A 54 -2.70 -2.21 4.44
N GLY A 55 -2.31 -2.03 3.18
CA GLY A 55 -3.24 -1.94 2.05
C GLY A 55 -4.10 -3.21 1.93
N GLY A 56 -3.49 -4.39 2.06
CA GLY A 56 -4.17 -5.69 2.04
C GLY A 56 -5.14 -5.87 3.22
N ILE A 57 -4.75 -5.51 4.44
CA ILE A 57 -5.63 -5.56 5.61
C ILE A 57 -6.85 -4.66 5.41
N ILE A 58 -6.67 -3.43 4.93
CA ILE A 58 -7.79 -2.50 4.67
C ILE A 58 -8.71 -3.06 3.57
N ALA A 59 -8.16 -3.66 2.51
CA ALA A 59 -8.95 -4.29 1.45
C ALA A 59 -9.82 -5.42 2.01
N LEU A 60 -9.24 -6.31 2.82
CA LEU A 60 -9.93 -7.44 3.43
C LEU A 60 -11.00 -6.98 4.43
N ALA A 61 -10.68 -5.98 5.26
CA ALA A 61 -11.62 -5.40 6.21
C ALA A 61 -12.82 -4.76 5.49
N THR A 62 -12.57 -4.01 4.42
CA THR A 62 -13.62 -3.36 3.60
C THR A 62 -14.51 -4.40 2.90
N ARG A 63 -13.93 -5.50 2.41
CA ARG A 63 -14.69 -6.63 1.85
C ARG A 63 -15.58 -7.31 2.90
N LYS A 64 -15.07 -7.59 4.11
CA LYS A 64 -15.88 -8.17 5.20
C LYS A 64 -17.05 -7.28 5.60
N ILE A 65 -16.84 -5.97 5.70
CA ILE A 65 -17.91 -5.00 5.99
C ILE A 65 -18.99 -5.01 4.90
N THR A 66 -18.59 -5.16 3.64
CA THR A 66 -19.52 -5.24 2.50
C THR A 66 -20.36 -6.51 2.54
N SER A 67 -19.71 -7.65 2.76
CA SER A 67 -20.38 -8.96 2.79
C SER A 67 -21.34 -9.07 3.98
N SER A 68 -20.99 -8.52 5.14
CA SER A 68 -21.86 -8.49 6.32
C SER A 68 -23.11 -7.61 6.14
N LYS A 69 -23.06 -6.60 5.26
CA LYS A 69 -24.20 -5.70 5.00
C LYS A 69 -25.15 -6.25 3.92
N SER A 70 -24.71 -7.23 3.13
CA SER A 70 -25.50 -7.88 2.09
C SER A 70 -26.36 -9.05 2.60
N ASN A 71 -26.23 -9.41 3.88
CA ASN A 71 -26.90 -10.56 4.52
C ASN A 71 -27.93 -10.13 5.58
N LYS A 72 -28.35 -8.86 5.56
CA LYS A 72 -29.47 -8.28 6.30
C LYS A 72 -30.39 -7.61 5.29
#